data_AF-A0A060ZLB9-F1
#
_entry.id   AF-A0A060ZLB9-F1
#
_cell.length_a   1.000
_cell.length_b   1.000
_cell.length_c   1.000
_cell.angle_alpha   90.00
_cell.angle_beta   90.00
_cell.angle_gamma   90.00
#
_symmetry.space_group_name_H-M   'P 1'
#
loop_
_entity.id
_entity.type
_entity.pdbx_description
1 polymer ?
#
loop_
_entity_poly.entity_id
_entity_poly.type
_entity_poly.pdbx_seq_one_letter_code
_entity_poly.pdbx_strand_id
1 'polypeptide(L)'
;MKPVTSPLDALYARVSTPAIPAVPLARRERRRAGEGVPTVPAGGLQWSPMEVAAALFEVAADDELAGRVPSTDTLYAVLCESVAALGPAGLAEVVATFADFGPGEFPEADACWTFAYRLALSLWYEGARSRPMTAGEAAVALYLSDAYRHHQVDAVIIRRAPLLVSRAIRQGAALVPAETLMRLGEAMGREFASPAPTCVTGPSRAAGTGRDWLYRQALPDYHRRRFCFRLLRADTCQPSPLIVRLDGGGYAVGATPPAGPGGTWLRPVRAEW
;
A
#
# COMPACT_ATOMS: atom_id res chain seq x y z
N MET A 1 7.45 -55.10 -5.43
CA MET A 1 7.95 -53.92 -6.17
C MET A 1 8.68 -53.02 -5.19
N LYS A 2 9.98 -52.74 -5.40
CA LYS A 2 10.69 -51.73 -4.61
C LYS A 2 10.26 -50.34 -5.12
N PRO A 3 9.94 -49.37 -4.24
CA PRO A 3 9.62 -48.02 -4.68
C PRO A 3 10.85 -47.39 -5.34
N VAL A 4 10.69 -46.90 -6.56
CA VAL A 4 11.71 -46.13 -7.27
C VAL A 4 11.75 -44.74 -6.63
N THR A 5 12.68 -44.53 -5.72
CA THR A 5 13.00 -43.20 -5.19
C THR A 5 13.59 -42.37 -6.32
N SER A 6 12.95 -41.27 -6.66
CA SER A 6 13.41 -40.34 -7.68
C SER A 6 14.69 -39.65 -7.18
N PRO A 7 15.70 -39.40 -8.03
CA PRO A 7 16.86 -38.59 -7.66
C PRO A 7 16.49 -37.17 -7.20
N LEU A 8 15.26 -36.71 -7.51
CA LEU A 8 14.70 -35.47 -6.99
C LEU A 8 14.35 -35.54 -5.50
N ASP A 9 13.98 -36.71 -4.97
CA ASP A 9 13.59 -36.89 -3.57
C ASP A 9 14.78 -36.64 -2.63
N ALA A 10 15.98 -37.06 -3.04
CA ALA A 10 17.22 -36.78 -2.34
C ALA A 10 17.62 -35.30 -2.37
N LEU A 11 17.16 -34.55 -3.39
CA LEU A 11 17.38 -33.13 -3.55
C LEU A 11 16.42 -32.32 -2.67
N TYR A 12 15.15 -32.71 -2.62
CA TYR A 12 14.16 -32.11 -1.71
C TYR A 12 14.45 -32.37 -0.24
N ALA A 13 15.01 -33.54 0.11
CA ALA A 13 15.44 -33.85 1.46
C ALA A 13 16.59 -32.98 1.97
N ARG A 14 17.37 -32.35 1.07
CA ARG A 14 18.49 -31.46 1.41
C ARG A 14 18.11 -29.98 1.45
N VAL A 15 16.92 -29.62 0.98
CA VAL A 15 16.39 -28.27 1.17
C VAL A 15 15.85 -28.22 2.59
N SER A 16 16.71 -27.80 3.53
CA SER A 16 16.25 -27.38 4.85
C SER A 16 15.10 -26.42 4.64
N THR A 17 13.91 -26.79 5.10
CA THR A 17 12.78 -25.85 5.16
C THR A 17 13.31 -24.66 5.93
N PRO A 18 13.39 -23.44 5.33
CA PRO A 18 13.82 -22.30 6.09
C PRO A 18 12.89 -22.25 7.29
N ALA A 19 13.46 -22.29 8.49
CA ALA A 19 12.70 -22.01 9.68
C ALA A 19 12.12 -20.62 9.46
N ILE A 20 10.85 -20.56 9.05
CA ILE A 20 10.12 -19.31 8.99
C ILE A 20 10.18 -18.85 10.43
N PRO A 21 10.91 -17.77 10.77
CA PRO A 21 10.81 -17.26 12.12
C PRO A 21 9.33 -17.00 12.31
N ALA A 22 8.71 -17.74 13.23
CA ALA A 22 7.36 -17.47 13.68
C ALA A 22 7.46 -16.12 14.38
N VAL A 23 7.46 -15.03 13.60
CA VAL A 23 7.36 -13.69 14.13
C VAL A 23 6.00 -13.67 14.81
N PRO A 24 5.94 -13.59 16.15
CA PRO A 24 4.70 -13.78 16.86
C PRO A 24 3.70 -12.74 16.37
N LEU A 25 2.52 -13.21 15.94
CA LEU A 25 1.39 -12.36 15.57
C LEU A 25 1.05 -11.34 16.68
N ALA A 26 1.44 -11.60 17.93
CA ALA A 26 1.19 -10.76 19.09
C ALA A 26 1.84 -9.35 19.06
N ARG A 27 2.91 -9.10 18.27
CA ARG A 27 3.45 -7.74 18.10
C ARG A 27 2.66 -6.88 17.09
N ARG A 28 1.66 -7.44 16.39
CA ARG A 28 0.98 -6.81 15.23
C ARG A 28 -0.18 -5.87 15.55
N GLU A 29 -0.55 -5.68 16.82
CA GLU A 29 -1.74 -4.90 17.20
C GLU A 29 -1.46 -3.64 18.02
N ARG A 30 -0.21 -3.17 18.13
CA ARG A 30 0.09 -1.86 18.73
C ARG A 30 -0.25 -0.72 17.78
N ARG A 31 -1.54 -0.57 17.48
CA ARG A 31 -2.09 0.57 16.75
C ARG A 31 -2.01 1.79 17.66
N ARG A 32 -1.61 2.94 17.11
CA ARG A 32 -1.72 4.21 17.84
C ARG A 32 -3.18 4.56 18.10
N ALA A 33 -3.42 5.33 19.16
CA ALA A 33 -4.75 5.81 19.54
C ALA A 33 -5.34 6.72 18.44
N GLY A 34 -6.67 6.74 18.35
CA GLY A 34 -7.44 7.55 17.40
C GLY A 34 -8.83 6.98 17.13
N GLU A 35 -9.79 7.84 16.79
CA GLU A 35 -11.14 7.41 16.37
C GLU A 35 -11.09 6.90 14.93
N GLY A 36 -10.81 5.60 14.78
CA GLY A 36 -10.79 4.90 13.48
C GLY A 36 -9.49 5.07 12.69
N VAL A 37 -8.96 6.30 12.56
CA VAL A 37 -7.65 6.62 11.96
C VAL A 37 -6.69 7.08 13.07
N PRO A 38 -5.44 6.60 13.10
CA PRO A 38 -4.46 6.95 14.14
C PRO A 38 -4.09 8.44 14.09
N THR A 39 -3.77 9.00 15.26
CA THR A 39 -3.14 10.32 15.36
C THR A 39 -1.69 10.28 14.87
N VAL A 40 -1.18 11.45 14.50
CA VAL A 40 0.17 11.67 14.00
C VAL A 40 1.01 12.36 15.07
N PRO A 41 2.12 11.75 15.55
CA PRO A 41 3.00 12.38 16.51
C PRO A 41 3.88 13.47 15.86
N ALA A 42 3.84 14.69 16.38
CA ALA A 42 4.75 15.78 16.01
C ALA A 42 4.92 16.78 17.17
N GLY A 43 6.12 17.33 17.36
CA GLY A 43 6.39 18.30 18.43
C GLY A 43 6.14 17.79 19.87
N GLY A 44 6.18 16.47 20.09
CA GLY A 44 5.87 15.86 21.40
C GLY A 44 4.38 15.68 21.70
N LEU A 45 3.50 16.09 20.78
CA LEU A 45 2.03 15.94 20.87
C LEU A 45 1.51 14.95 19.83
N GLN A 46 0.23 14.58 19.98
CA GLN A 46 -0.51 13.74 19.04
C GLN A 46 -1.56 14.58 18.33
N TRP A 47 -1.53 14.59 17.00
CA TRP A 47 -2.41 15.42 16.18
C TRP A 47 -3.40 14.54 15.41
N SER A 48 -4.66 14.94 15.38
CA SER A 48 -5.70 14.34 14.55
C SER A 48 -5.42 14.56 13.05
N PRO A 49 -6.00 13.73 12.16
CA PRO A 49 -5.88 13.95 10.71
C PRO A 49 -6.37 15.35 10.26
N MET A 50 -7.36 15.94 10.93
CA MET A 50 -7.85 17.29 10.64
C MET A 50 -6.81 18.35 10.98
N GLU A 51 -6.21 18.27 12.17
CA GLU A 51 -5.14 19.18 12.60
C GLU A 51 -3.93 19.10 11.68
N VAL A 52 -3.57 17.89 11.24
CA VAL A 52 -2.49 17.69 10.26
C VAL A 52 -2.84 18.27 8.91
N ALA A 53 -4.07 18.08 8.41
CA ALA A 53 -4.50 18.63 7.13
C ALA A 53 -4.47 20.16 7.14
N ALA A 54 -4.97 20.78 8.21
CA ALA A 54 -4.93 22.22 8.41
C ALA A 54 -3.49 22.76 8.49
N ALA A 55 -2.61 22.10 9.25
CA ALA A 55 -1.19 22.47 9.34
C ALA A 55 -0.50 22.46 7.96
N LEU A 56 -0.74 21.40 7.18
CA LEU A 56 -0.17 21.27 5.85
C LEU A 56 -0.75 22.30 4.88
N PHE A 57 -2.02 22.64 5.00
CA PHE A 57 -2.68 23.63 4.16
C PHE A 57 -2.10 25.03 4.35
N GLU A 58 -1.89 25.44 5.60
CA GLU A 58 -1.31 26.74 5.93
C GLU A 58 0.07 26.93 5.27
N VAL A 59 0.93 25.92 5.29
CA VAL A 59 2.27 25.99 4.67
C VAL A 59 2.21 25.75 3.15
N ALA A 60 1.26 24.94 2.67
CA ALA A 60 1.06 24.72 1.24
C ALA A 60 0.60 25.98 0.49
N ALA A 61 -0.10 26.90 1.18
CA ALA A 61 -0.50 28.19 0.64
C ALA A 61 0.70 29.10 0.30
N ASP A 62 1.87 28.86 0.93
CA ASP A 62 3.10 29.65 0.78
C ASP A 62 4.09 29.08 -0.27
N ASP A 63 3.60 28.38 -1.30
CA ASP A 63 4.37 27.92 -2.49
C ASP A 63 5.30 26.69 -2.30
N GLU A 64 5.48 26.15 -1.09
CA GLU A 64 6.48 25.08 -0.82
C GLU A 64 6.15 23.68 -1.41
N LEU A 65 4.90 23.42 -1.82
CA LEU A 65 4.47 22.13 -2.39
C LEU A 65 4.32 22.14 -3.93
N ALA A 66 4.75 23.22 -4.60
CA ALA A 66 4.51 23.43 -6.02
C ALA A 66 5.23 22.41 -6.94
N GLY A 67 4.43 21.62 -7.69
CA GLY A 67 4.81 20.98 -8.95
C GLY A 67 5.13 19.48 -8.92
N ARG A 68 5.40 18.87 -7.77
CA ARG A 68 5.59 17.40 -7.64
C ARG A 68 4.93 16.91 -6.35
N VAL A 69 4.16 15.80 -6.43
CA VAL A 69 3.58 15.15 -5.26
C VAL A 69 4.70 14.88 -4.24
N PRO A 70 4.64 15.48 -3.03
CA PRO A 70 5.72 15.40 -2.04
C PRO A 70 5.90 13.97 -1.55
N SER A 71 7.08 13.65 -1.03
CA SER A 71 7.27 12.38 -0.33
C SER A 71 6.62 12.42 1.07
N THR A 72 6.35 11.27 1.65
CA THR A 72 5.75 11.15 2.98
C THR A 72 6.70 11.65 4.07
N ASP A 73 8.01 11.46 3.90
CA ASP A 73 9.02 12.05 4.78
C ASP A 73 9.09 13.58 4.62
N THR A 74 8.94 14.09 3.40
CA THR A 74 8.84 15.54 3.16
C THR A 74 7.63 16.13 3.86
N LEU A 75 6.46 15.51 3.73
CA LEU A 75 5.27 15.95 4.45
C LEU A 75 5.44 15.94 5.97
N TYR A 76 6.14 14.92 6.50
CA TYR A 76 6.37 14.82 7.92
C TYR A 76 7.33 15.91 8.44
N ALA A 77 8.34 16.27 7.64
CA ALA A 77 9.22 17.39 7.95
C ALA A 77 8.45 18.72 7.97
N VAL A 78 7.65 18.97 6.93
CA VAL A 78 6.78 20.17 6.86
C VAL A 78 5.86 20.23 8.08
N LEU A 79 5.16 19.13 8.43
CA LEU A 79 4.32 19.09 9.62
C LEU A 79 5.09 19.45 10.90
N CYS A 80 6.30 18.93 11.08
CA CYS A 80 7.13 19.27 12.25
C CYS A 80 7.48 20.75 12.29
N GLU A 81 7.80 21.35 11.14
CA GLU A 81 8.11 22.78 11.02
C GLU A 81 6.88 23.64 11.29
N SER A 82 5.71 23.29 10.72
CA SER A 82 4.44 23.97 10.99
C SER A 82 4.08 23.95 12.47
N VAL A 83 4.18 22.78 13.12
CA VAL A 83 3.87 22.62 14.55
C VAL A 83 4.85 23.42 15.41
N ALA A 84 6.12 23.48 15.03
CA ALA A 84 7.12 24.28 15.74
C ALA A 84 6.89 25.79 15.58
N ALA A 85 6.45 26.25 14.40
CA ALA A 85 6.20 27.65 14.12
C ALA A 85 4.91 28.17 14.75
N LEU A 86 3.80 27.44 14.59
CA LEU A 86 2.47 27.87 15.04
C LEU A 86 2.23 27.58 16.54
N GLY A 87 2.80 26.48 17.03
CA GLY A 87 2.44 25.93 18.34
C GLY A 87 0.96 25.49 18.43
N PRO A 88 0.51 25.00 19.59
CA PRO A 88 -0.85 24.48 19.74
C PRO A 88 -1.96 25.52 19.57
N ALA A 89 -1.73 26.75 20.05
CA ALA A 89 -2.71 27.82 19.95
C ALA A 89 -2.89 28.30 18.51
N GLY A 90 -1.79 28.55 17.79
CA GLY A 90 -1.85 28.93 16.38
C GLY A 90 -2.48 27.84 15.53
N LEU A 91 -2.17 26.56 15.79
CA LEU A 91 -2.80 25.47 15.05
C LEU A 91 -4.31 25.39 15.29
N ALA A 92 -4.79 25.67 16.50
CA ALA A 92 -6.22 25.69 16.78
C ALA A 92 -6.96 26.78 15.97
N GLU A 93 -6.32 27.93 15.75
CA GLU A 93 -6.86 29.00 14.89
C GLU A 93 -6.95 28.55 13.43
N VAL A 94 -5.86 27.98 12.88
CA VAL A 94 -5.82 27.46 11.51
C VAL A 94 -6.86 26.35 11.30
N VAL A 95 -7.03 25.45 12.27
CA VAL A 95 -8.02 24.38 12.23
C VAL A 95 -9.44 24.92 12.18
N ALA A 96 -9.75 25.98 12.94
CA ALA A 96 -11.07 26.59 12.92
C ALA A 96 -11.42 27.11 11.52
N THR A 97 -10.48 27.78 10.84
CA THR A 97 -10.67 28.25 9.47
C THR A 97 -10.76 27.08 8.47
N PHE A 98 -9.87 26.09 8.60
CA PHE A 98 -9.84 24.95 7.68
C PHE A 98 -11.09 24.06 7.79
N ALA A 99 -11.69 23.95 8.97
CA ALA A 99 -12.90 23.16 9.21
C ALA A 99 -14.12 23.70 8.46
N ASP A 100 -14.12 24.99 8.09
CA ASP A 100 -15.21 25.61 7.33
C ASP A 100 -15.16 25.25 5.83
N PHE A 101 -14.05 24.69 5.33
CA PHE A 101 -13.92 24.30 3.93
C PHE A 101 -14.70 23.02 3.64
N GLY A 102 -15.67 23.13 2.72
CA GLY A 102 -16.45 21.99 2.24
C GLY A 102 -15.61 21.02 1.39
N PRO A 103 -15.97 19.72 1.35
CA PRO A 103 -15.34 18.77 0.45
C PRO A 103 -15.46 19.23 -1.01
N GLY A 104 -14.35 19.27 -1.75
CA GLY A 104 -14.34 19.71 -3.15
C GLY A 104 -14.47 21.22 -3.37
N GLU A 105 -14.52 22.04 -2.31
CA GLU A 105 -14.52 23.50 -2.43
C GLU A 105 -13.15 24.02 -2.90
N PHE A 106 -12.07 23.48 -2.32
CA PHE A 106 -10.69 23.81 -2.65
C PHE A 106 -9.88 22.53 -2.94
N PRO A 107 -9.36 22.35 -4.18
CA PRO A 107 -8.51 21.20 -4.52
C PRO A 107 -7.29 21.04 -3.61
N GLU A 108 -6.74 22.15 -3.11
CA GLU A 108 -5.61 22.21 -2.19
C GLU A 108 -5.98 21.63 -0.82
N ALA A 109 -7.19 21.92 -0.33
CA ALA A 109 -7.69 21.36 0.93
C ALA A 109 -7.91 19.84 0.81
N ASP A 110 -8.48 19.38 -0.30
CA ASP A 110 -8.65 17.94 -0.59
C ASP A 110 -7.29 17.21 -0.68
N ALA A 111 -6.27 17.86 -1.25
CA ALA A 111 -4.91 17.34 -1.30
C ALA A 111 -4.32 17.23 0.12
N CYS A 112 -4.50 18.25 0.96
CA CYS A 112 -4.02 18.25 2.35
C CYS A 112 -4.70 17.17 3.19
N TRP A 113 -6.00 16.93 3.01
CA TRP A 113 -6.68 15.78 3.60
C TRP A 113 -6.07 14.44 3.17
N THR A 114 -5.76 14.31 1.88
CA THR A 114 -5.11 13.10 1.34
C THR A 114 -3.70 12.92 1.93
N PHE A 115 -2.94 13.99 2.09
CA PHE A 115 -1.62 14.00 2.69
C PHE A 115 -1.64 13.66 4.18
N ALA A 116 -2.58 14.24 4.94
CA ALA A 116 -2.79 13.92 6.34
C ALA A 116 -3.17 12.44 6.52
N TYR A 117 -4.07 11.92 5.68
CA TYR A 117 -4.41 10.50 5.69
C TYR A 117 -3.19 9.62 5.37
N ARG A 118 -2.37 10.00 4.38
CA ARG A 118 -1.12 9.29 4.06
C ARG A 118 -0.15 9.25 5.25
N LEU A 119 0.05 10.37 5.95
CA LEU A 119 0.88 10.45 7.15
C LEU A 119 0.34 9.58 8.29
N ALA A 120 -0.97 9.64 8.55
CA ALA A 120 -1.63 8.80 9.55
C ALA A 120 -1.45 7.30 9.24
N LEU A 121 -1.62 6.90 7.97
CA LEU A 121 -1.32 5.53 7.55
C LEU A 121 0.15 5.17 7.73
N SER A 122 1.06 6.11 7.52
CA SER A 122 2.50 5.87 7.65
C SER A 122 2.93 5.59 9.09
N LEU A 123 2.28 6.26 10.04
CA LEU A 123 2.60 6.20 11.47
C LEU A 123 1.59 5.37 12.28
N TRP A 124 0.79 4.54 11.59
CA TRP A 124 -0.30 3.77 12.19
C TRP A 124 0.14 2.87 13.35
N TYR A 125 1.29 2.22 13.19
CA TYR A 125 1.82 1.28 14.17
C TYR A 125 2.88 1.97 15.04
N GLU A 126 2.84 1.68 16.34
CA GLU A 126 3.91 2.10 17.25
C GLU A 126 5.20 1.35 16.91
N GLY A 127 6.33 2.08 16.76
CA GLY A 127 7.63 1.48 16.42
C GLY A 127 7.64 0.75 15.07
N ALA A 128 6.89 1.26 14.09
CA ALA A 128 6.94 0.77 12.72
C ALA A 128 6.45 1.85 11.75
N ARG A 129 6.88 1.74 10.50
CA ARG A 129 6.29 2.51 9.38
C ARG A 129 5.37 1.60 8.60
N SER A 130 4.26 2.13 8.13
CA SER A 130 3.36 1.41 7.24
C SER A 130 3.09 2.16 5.96
N ARG A 131 2.54 1.48 4.97
CA ARG A 131 2.05 2.10 3.76
C ARG A 131 0.93 1.28 3.15
N PRO A 132 0.08 1.88 2.32
CA PRO A 132 -0.83 1.09 1.50
C PRO A 132 -0.07 0.11 0.61
N MET A 133 -0.68 -1.05 0.37
CA MET A 133 -0.25 -1.92 -0.72
C MET A 133 -0.31 -1.18 -2.05
N THR A 134 0.69 -1.42 -2.90
CA THR A 134 0.62 -0.95 -4.29
C THR A 134 -0.43 -1.74 -5.06
N ALA A 135 -0.89 -1.21 -6.20
CA ALA A 135 -1.77 -1.95 -7.10
C ALA A 135 -1.17 -3.31 -7.52
N GLY A 136 0.16 -3.37 -7.73
CA GLY A 136 0.86 -4.60 -8.06
C GLY A 136 0.86 -5.62 -6.92
N GLU A 137 1.17 -5.19 -5.69
CA GLU A 137 1.19 -6.07 -4.51
C GLU A 137 -0.18 -6.67 -4.21
N ALA A 138 -1.21 -5.82 -4.20
CA ALA A 138 -2.56 -6.30 -3.97
C ALA A 138 -3.02 -7.23 -5.12
N ALA A 139 -2.55 -7.00 -6.36
CA ALA A 139 -2.92 -7.83 -7.50
C ALA A 139 -2.24 -9.21 -7.47
N VAL A 140 -0.98 -9.27 -7.02
CA VAL A 140 -0.30 -10.54 -6.73
C VAL A 140 -1.02 -11.29 -5.62
N ALA A 141 -1.38 -10.60 -4.54
CA ALA A 141 -2.14 -11.21 -3.45
C ALA A 141 -3.48 -11.79 -3.96
N LEU A 142 -4.22 -11.04 -4.78
CA LEU A 142 -5.44 -11.53 -5.41
C LEU A 142 -5.19 -12.73 -6.34
N TYR A 143 -4.12 -12.70 -7.13
CA TYR A 143 -3.73 -13.82 -8.00
C TYR A 143 -3.42 -15.10 -7.20
N LEU A 144 -2.72 -14.96 -6.07
CA LEU A 144 -2.33 -16.10 -5.24
C LEU A 144 -3.52 -16.70 -4.49
N SER A 145 -4.57 -15.90 -4.24
CA SER A 145 -5.80 -16.40 -3.63
C SER A 145 -6.50 -17.46 -4.51
N ASP A 146 -7.33 -18.30 -3.90
CA ASP A 146 -8.19 -19.24 -4.63
C ASP A 146 -9.36 -18.55 -5.34
N ALA A 147 -9.60 -17.27 -5.04
CA ALA A 147 -10.66 -16.51 -5.66
C ALA A 147 -10.41 -16.37 -7.17
N TYR A 148 -11.47 -16.56 -7.95
CA TYR A 148 -11.47 -16.29 -9.39
C TYR A 148 -10.45 -17.15 -10.18
N ARG A 149 -10.02 -18.30 -9.65
CA ARG A 149 -9.10 -19.22 -10.33
C ARG A 149 -9.77 -20.02 -11.45
N HIS A 150 -11.06 -20.35 -11.30
CA HIS A 150 -11.77 -21.29 -12.18
C HIS A 150 -13.04 -20.71 -12.84
N HIS A 151 -13.36 -19.43 -12.58
CA HIS A 151 -14.60 -18.83 -13.04
C HIS A 151 -14.34 -17.62 -13.95
N GLN A 152 -15.09 -17.56 -15.05
CA GLN A 152 -15.36 -16.35 -15.81
C GLN A 152 -16.21 -15.41 -14.94
N VAL A 153 -15.61 -14.79 -13.92
CA VAL A 153 -16.32 -13.81 -13.11
C VAL A 153 -16.20 -12.45 -13.77
N ASP A 154 -17.35 -11.84 -14.05
CA ASP A 154 -17.41 -10.49 -14.60
C ASP A 154 -16.79 -9.48 -13.61
N ALA A 155 -15.86 -8.67 -14.11
CA ALA A 155 -15.22 -7.60 -13.37
C ALA A 155 -16.26 -6.62 -12.76
N VAL A 156 -17.40 -6.40 -13.43
CA VAL A 156 -18.47 -5.52 -12.94
C VAL A 156 -19.10 -6.08 -11.66
N ILE A 157 -19.36 -7.39 -11.61
CA ILE A 157 -19.93 -8.06 -10.44
C ILE A 157 -18.92 -8.03 -9.27
N ILE A 158 -17.63 -8.21 -9.57
CA ILE A 158 -16.58 -8.20 -8.54
C ILE A 158 -16.42 -6.82 -7.89
N ARG A 159 -16.46 -5.75 -8.69
CA ARG A 159 -16.41 -4.37 -8.15
C ARG A 159 -17.55 -4.08 -7.16
N ARG A 160 -18.70 -4.74 -7.34
CA ARG A 160 -19.86 -4.60 -6.44
C ARG A 160 -19.72 -5.38 -5.13
N ALA A 161 -18.65 -6.16 -4.93
CA ALA A 161 -18.43 -6.97 -3.73
C ALA A 161 -17.05 -6.70 -3.07
N PRO A 162 -16.79 -5.46 -2.59
CA PRO A 162 -15.45 -5.05 -2.18
C PRO A 162 -14.88 -5.82 -0.99
N LEU A 163 -15.73 -6.30 -0.08
CA LEU A 163 -15.30 -7.11 1.06
C LEU A 163 -14.81 -8.50 0.65
N LEU A 164 -15.36 -9.10 -0.42
CA LEU A 164 -14.90 -10.39 -0.93
C LEU A 164 -13.51 -10.26 -1.56
N VAL A 165 -13.29 -9.20 -2.32
CA VAL A 165 -11.98 -8.88 -2.91
C VAL A 165 -10.96 -8.62 -1.80
N SER A 166 -11.31 -7.83 -0.78
CA SER A 166 -10.43 -7.55 0.36
C SER A 166 -10.05 -8.83 1.12
N ARG A 167 -11.01 -9.73 1.35
CA ARG A 167 -10.76 -11.04 1.95
C ARG A 167 -9.81 -11.89 1.10
N ALA A 168 -10.02 -11.94 -0.21
CA ALA A 168 -9.18 -12.68 -1.13
C ALA A 168 -7.74 -12.13 -1.15
N ILE A 169 -7.57 -10.80 -1.17
CA ILE A 169 -6.27 -10.14 -1.04
C ILE A 169 -5.59 -10.58 0.27
N ARG A 170 -6.28 -10.54 1.40
CA ARG A 170 -5.71 -10.97 2.68
C ARG A 170 -5.29 -12.44 2.68
N GLN A 171 -6.13 -13.31 2.13
CA GLN A 171 -5.84 -14.75 2.02
C GLN A 171 -4.59 -14.99 1.17
N GLY A 172 -4.52 -14.43 -0.04
CA GLY A 172 -3.37 -14.64 -0.91
C GLY A 172 -2.08 -13.96 -0.41
N ALA A 173 -2.20 -12.81 0.25
CA ALA A 173 -1.05 -12.15 0.90
C ALA A 173 -0.45 -12.98 2.04
N ALA A 174 -1.24 -13.86 2.67
CA ALA A 174 -0.77 -14.75 3.73
C ALA A 174 -0.05 -16.01 3.22
N LEU A 175 -0.14 -16.32 1.91
CA LEU A 175 0.48 -17.52 1.32
C LEU A 175 1.98 -17.38 1.08
N VAL A 176 2.52 -16.16 1.14
CA VAL A 176 3.93 -15.86 0.88
C VAL A 176 4.46 -14.87 1.91
N PRO A 177 5.78 -14.85 2.17
CA PRO A 177 6.40 -13.78 2.95
C PRO A 177 6.13 -12.41 2.34
N ALA A 178 6.02 -11.37 3.18
CA ALA A 178 5.70 -10.01 2.74
C ALA A 178 6.74 -9.46 1.74
N GLU A 179 8.02 -9.79 1.94
CA GLU A 179 9.12 -9.43 1.05
C GLU A 179 8.95 -10.05 -0.35
N THR A 180 8.50 -11.31 -0.40
CA THR A 180 8.20 -12.01 -1.66
C THR A 180 7.03 -11.34 -2.36
N LEU A 181 5.97 -11.01 -1.61
CA LEU A 181 4.81 -10.30 -2.13
C LEU A 181 5.19 -8.94 -2.72
N MET A 182 6.03 -8.17 -2.02
CA MET A 182 6.56 -6.89 -2.47
C MET A 182 7.36 -7.02 -3.77
N ARG A 183 8.28 -7.98 -3.84
CA ARG A 183 9.10 -8.22 -5.05
C ARG A 183 8.27 -8.63 -6.26
N LEU A 184 7.31 -9.53 -6.07
CA LEU A 184 6.39 -9.95 -7.13
C LEU A 184 5.47 -8.80 -7.55
N GLY A 185 4.98 -8.01 -6.58
CA GLY A 185 4.11 -6.86 -6.82
C GLY A 185 4.82 -5.76 -7.61
N GLU A 186 6.09 -5.48 -7.30
CA GLU A 186 6.92 -4.56 -8.07
C GLU A 186 7.10 -5.03 -9.52
N ALA A 187 7.38 -6.33 -9.72
CA ALA A 187 7.50 -6.91 -11.06
C ALA A 187 6.19 -6.83 -11.85
N MET A 188 5.04 -7.14 -11.22
CA MET A 188 3.72 -7.01 -11.85
C MET A 188 3.38 -5.54 -12.16
N GLY A 189 3.73 -4.63 -11.26
CA GLY A 189 3.63 -3.20 -11.48
C GLY A 189 4.44 -2.76 -12.69
N ARG A 190 5.70 -3.20 -12.82
CA ARG A 190 6.51 -2.93 -14.01
C ARG A 190 5.91 -3.52 -15.29
N GLU A 191 5.33 -4.72 -15.23
CA GLU A 191 4.70 -5.37 -16.40
C GLU A 191 3.47 -4.59 -16.91
N PHE A 192 2.64 -4.03 -16.03
CA PHE A 192 1.32 -3.50 -16.41
C PHE A 192 1.06 -2.01 -16.09
N ALA A 193 1.92 -1.33 -15.33
CA ALA A 193 1.73 0.08 -14.99
C ALA A 193 2.09 1.01 -16.15
N SER A 194 3.13 0.68 -16.92
CA SER A 194 3.56 1.43 -18.11
C SER A 194 2.50 1.38 -19.20
N PRO A 195 2.26 2.48 -19.94
CA PRO A 195 1.46 2.39 -21.16
C PRO A 195 2.12 1.38 -22.11
N ALA A 196 1.30 0.57 -22.79
CA ALA A 196 1.78 -0.29 -23.86
C ALA A 196 2.52 0.60 -24.88
N PRO A 197 3.71 0.20 -25.38
CA PRO A 197 4.35 0.95 -26.45
C PRO A 197 3.39 1.00 -27.64
N THR A 198 2.98 2.19 -28.05
CA THR A 198 2.11 2.47 -29.19
C THR A 198 2.82 2.33 -30.54
N CYS A 199 4.03 1.79 -30.56
CA CYS A 199 4.79 1.53 -31.79
C CYS A 199 5.27 0.08 -31.82
N VAL A 200 4.90 -0.62 -32.90
CA VAL A 200 5.32 -2.00 -33.22
C VAL A 200 6.79 -2.05 -33.69
N THR A 201 7.52 -0.93 -33.65
CA THR A 201 8.86 -0.78 -34.25
C THR A 201 9.82 -0.02 -33.34
N GLY A 202 9.88 -0.41 -32.07
CA GLY A 202 11.00 -0.07 -31.19
C GLY A 202 11.58 -1.34 -30.60
N PRO A 203 12.90 -1.45 -30.36
CA PRO A 203 13.44 -2.58 -29.62
C PRO A 203 12.68 -2.63 -28.30
N SER A 204 11.94 -3.72 -28.10
CA SER A 204 11.28 -4.06 -26.85
C SER A 204 12.23 -3.66 -25.72
N ARG A 205 11.88 -2.61 -24.98
CA ARG A 205 12.66 -2.19 -23.80
C ARG A 205 12.79 -3.47 -22.99
N ALA A 206 14.02 -3.98 -22.96
CA ALA A 206 14.31 -5.37 -22.67
C ALA A 206 13.45 -5.86 -21.51
N ALA A 207 12.75 -6.96 -21.73
CA ALA A 207 12.27 -7.83 -20.66
C ALA A 207 13.36 -7.87 -19.59
N GLY A 208 12.98 -7.48 -18.37
CA GLY A 208 13.89 -7.18 -17.28
C GLY A 208 14.94 -8.28 -17.13
N THR A 209 16.18 -7.84 -17.13
CA THR A 209 17.39 -8.64 -16.97
C THR A 209 17.25 -9.68 -15.85
N GLY A 210 17.34 -10.97 -16.22
CA GLY A 210 17.69 -12.10 -15.36
C GLY A 210 16.76 -12.50 -14.20
N ARG A 211 15.77 -11.71 -13.79
CA ARG A 211 14.88 -12.02 -12.63
C ARG A 211 13.39 -12.14 -12.97
N ASP A 212 12.98 -11.69 -14.16
CA ASP A 212 11.58 -11.78 -14.60
C ASP A 212 11.11 -13.24 -14.78
N TRP A 213 12.02 -14.19 -14.99
CA TRP A 213 11.68 -15.61 -15.12
C TRP A 213 11.13 -16.19 -13.82
N LEU A 214 11.66 -15.81 -12.64
CA LEU A 214 11.12 -16.25 -11.34
C LEU A 214 9.72 -15.71 -11.09
N TYR A 215 9.49 -14.45 -11.46
CA TYR A 215 8.16 -13.84 -11.39
C TYR A 215 7.16 -14.58 -12.30
N ARG A 216 7.55 -14.89 -13.53
CA ARG A 216 6.71 -15.65 -14.47
C ARG A 216 6.53 -17.11 -14.07
N GLN A 217 7.51 -17.71 -13.39
CA GLN A 217 7.38 -19.07 -12.85
C GLN A 217 6.44 -19.10 -11.64
N ALA A 218 6.54 -18.11 -10.75
CA ALA A 218 5.68 -18.00 -9.57
C ALA A 218 4.22 -17.69 -9.96
N LEU A 219 4.02 -16.88 -11.00
CA LEU A 219 2.71 -16.44 -11.47
C LEU A 219 2.56 -16.75 -12.97
N PRO A 220 2.34 -18.02 -13.38
CA PRO A 220 2.42 -18.43 -14.78
C PRO A 220 1.33 -17.87 -15.71
N ASP A 221 0.11 -17.67 -15.20
CA ASP A 221 -1.03 -17.27 -16.03
C ASP A 221 -1.05 -15.77 -16.31
N TYR A 222 -0.64 -15.39 -17.53
CA TYR A 222 -0.63 -13.98 -17.98
C TYR A 222 -2.01 -13.32 -17.95
N HIS A 223 -3.07 -14.03 -18.36
CA HIS A 223 -4.41 -13.46 -18.42
C HIS A 223 -4.93 -13.15 -17.02
N ARG A 224 -4.69 -14.05 -16.06
CA ARG A 224 -5.05 -13.84 -14.67
C ARG A 224 -4.25 -12.72 -14.03
N ARG A 225 -2.93 -12.62 -14.29
CA ARG A 225 -2.11 -11.48 -13.82
C ARG A 225 -2.66 -10.15 -14.31
N ARG A 226 -2.92 -10.05 -15.63
CA ARG A 226 -3.48 -8.85 -16.26
C ARG A 226 -4.85 -8.50 -15.71
N PHE A 227 -5.72 -9.49 -15.49
CA PHE A 227 -7.04 -9.30 -14.90
C PHE A 227 -6.95 -8.73 -13.48
N CYS A 228 -6.18 -9.38 -12.59
CA CYS A 228 -6.03 -8.94 -11.20
C CYS A 228 -5.47 -7.52 -11.12
N PHE A 229 -4.44 -7.22 -11.91
CA PHE A 229 -3.84 -5.88 -11.93
C PHE A 229 -4.82 -4.82 -12.42
N ARG A 230 -5.57 -5.09 -13.50
CA ARG A 230 -6.58 -4.16 -14.02
C ARG A 230 -7.72 -3.91 -13.05
N LEU A 231 -8.19 -4.97 -12.39
CA LEU A 231 -9.24 -4.85 -11.38
C LEU A 231 -8.79 -3.91 -10.26
N LEU A 232 -7.59 -4.14 -9.70
CA LEU A 232 -7.13 -3.35 -8.57
C LEU A 232 -6.61 -1.95 -8.93
N ARG A 233 -6.15 -1.75 -10.17
CA ARG A 233 -5.77 -0.41 -10.66
C ARG A 233 -7.00 0.46 -10.92
N ALA A 234 -8.12 -0.12 -11.33
CA ALA A 234 -9.30 0.64 -11.72
C ALA A 234 -10.27 0.91 -10.57
N ASP A 235 -10.13 0.21 -9.44
CA ASP A 235 -11.05 0.32 -8.30
C ASP A 235 -10.29 0.70 -7.02
N THR A 236 -10.32 2.00 -6.73
CA THR A 236 -9.72 2.63 -5.53
C THR A 236 -10.62 2.48 -4.29
N CYS A 237 -11.85 2.00 -4.44
CA CYS A 237 -12.79 1.75 -3.33
C CYS A 237 -12.59 0.37 -2.70
N GLN A 238 -11.63 -0.42 -3.20
CA GLN A 238 -11.35 -1.75 -2.68
C GLN A 238 -10.44 -1.65 -1.45
N PRO A 239 -10.81 -2.22 -0.30
CA PRO A 239 -9.96 -2.20 0.88
C PRO A 239 -8.75 -3.12 0.70
N SER A 240 -7.53 -2.62 0.90
CA SER A 240 -6.31 -3.43 0.93
C SER A 240 -5.57 -3.29 2.27
N PRO A 241 -4.98 -4.39 2.79
CA PRO A 241 -4.08 -4.33 3.93
C PRO A 241 -2.90 -3.36 3.72
N LEU A 242 -2.32 -2.89 4.82
CA LEU A 242 -1.06 -2.15 4.79
C LEU A 242 0.13 -3.12 4.68
N ILE A 243 1.23 -2.66 4.09
CA ILE A 243 2.55 -3.25 4.30
C ILE A 243 3.20 -2.50 5.46
N VAL A 244 3.72 -3.25 6.43
CA VAL A 244 4.37 -2.72 7.64
C VAL A 244 5.86 -3.05 7.59
N ARG A 245 6.71 -2.04 7.72
CA ARG A 245 8.15 -2.16 7.94
C ARG A 245 8.41 -2.03 9.43
N LEU A 246 8.83 -3.13 10.03
CA LEU A 246 9.13 -3.23 11.46
C LEU A 246 10.51 -2.63 11.75
N ASP A 247 10.73 -2.09 12.96
CA ASP A 247 12.03 -1.52 13.38
C ASP A 247 13.20 -2.52 13.27
N GLY A 248 12.92 -3.83 13.32
CA GLY A 248 13.91 -4.89 13.10
C GLY A 248 14.27 -5.16 11.63
N GLY A 249 13.78 -4.36 10.68
CA GLY A 249 14.08 -4.46 9.24
C GLY A 249 13.24 -5.47 8.44
N GLY A 250 12.38 -6.25 9.10
CA GLY A 250 11.46 -7.19 8.45
C GLY A 250 10.14 -6.54 8.01
N TYR A 251 9.44 -7.19 7.09
CA TYR A 251 8.15 -6.73 6.59
C TYR A 251 7.00 -7.65 7.04
N ALA A 252 5.81 -7.06 7.20
CA ALA A 252 4.59 -7.79 7.52
C ALA A 252 3.39 -7.22 6.78
N VAL A 253 2.36 -8.06 6.61
CA VAL A 253 1.04 -7.61 6.18
C VAL A 253 0.28 -7.16 7.43
N GLY A 254 -0.14 -5.90 7.43
CA GLY A 254 -0.88 -5.27 8.53
C GLY A 254 -2.40 -5.39 8.39
N ALA A 255 -3.09 -4.60 9.19
CA ALA A 255 -4.53 -4.38 9.09
C ALA A 255 -4.92 -3.65 7.79
N THR A 256 -6.18 -3.80 7.43
CA THR A 256 -6.84 -2.97 6.42
C THR A 256 -7.27 -1.67 7.11
N PRO A 257 -6.84 -0.49 6.64
CA PRO A 257 -7.26 0.77 7.24
C PRO A 257 -8.73 1.06 6.89
N PRO A 258 -9.43 1.95 7.62
CA PRO A 258 -10.69 2.52 7.18
C PRO A 258 -10.46 3.34 5.91
N ALA A 259 -11.54 3.65 5.20
CA ALA A 259 -11.47 4.52 4.03
C ALA A 259 -10.93 5.91 4.40
N GLY A 260 -10.15 6.49 3.50
CA GLY A 260 -9.71 7.87 3.57
C GLY A 260 -10.74 8.84 2.98
N PRO A 261 -10.31 10.06 2.62
CA PRO A 261 -11.17 11.07 2.01
C PRO A 261 -11.96 10.52 0.80
N GLY A 262 -13.23 10.92 0.71
CA GLY A 262 -14.14 10.47 -0.36
C GLY A 262 -14.50 8.98 -0.30
N GLY A 263 -14.24 8.27 0.80
CA GLY A 263 -14.55 6.85 0.93
C GLY A 263 -13.60 5.94 0.13
N THR A 264 -12.41 6.45 -0.23
CA THR A 264 -11.43 5.73 -1.06
C THR A 264 -10.25 5.20 -0.26
N TRP A 265 -9.58 4.18 -0.77
CA TRP A 265 -8.31 3.70 -0.23
C TRP A 265 -7.17 4.14 -1.12
N LEU A 266 -6.10 4.64 -0.50
CA LEU A 266 -4.86 4.92 -1.22
C LEU A 266 -4.32 3.63 -1.83
N ARG A 267 -4.10 3.65 -3.14
CA ARG A 267 -3.50 2.54 -3.88
C ARG A 267 -2.45 3.06 -4.85
N PRO A 268 -1.26 3.40 -4.35
CA PRO A 268 -0.25 3.98 -5.19
C PRO A 268 0.29 2.92 -6.16
N VAL A 269 0.77 3.37 -7.32
CA VAL A 269 1.44 2.50 -8.29
C VAL A 269 2.88 2.20 -7.85
N ARG A 270 3.48 3.13 -7.10
CA ARG A 270 4.83 3.01 -6.54
C ARG A 270 4.75 2.86 -5.02
N ALA A 271 5.63 2.07 -4.45
CA ALA A 271 5.74 1.97 -3.00
C ALA A 271 6.37 3.27 -2.47
N GLU A 272 5.79 3.79 -1.39
CA GLU A 272 6.25 4.97 -0.68
C GLU A 272 6.00 4.75 0.82
N TRP A 273 6.97 5.10 1.67
CA TRP A 273 6.93 4.85 3.11
C TRP A 273 6.67 6.14 3.88
#